data_AF-A0A814CYM0-F1
#
_entry.id   AF-A0A814CYM0-F1
#
_cell.length_a   1.000
_cell.length_b   1.000
_cell.length_c   1.000
_cell.angle_alpha   90.00
_cell.angle_beta   90.00
_cell.angle_gamma   90.00
#
_symmetry.space_group_name_H-M   'P 1'
#
loop_
_entity.id
_entity.type
_entity.pdbx_description
1 polymer ?
#
loop_
_entity_poly.entity_id
_entity_poly.type
_entity_poly.pdbx_seq_one_letter_code
_entity_poly.pdbx_strand_id
1 'polypeptide(L)'
;MSTASFTFISSQFSIYVGFSIFTLGIFGNLINLRLLFPSRKNPSSFLLFISSFFNLIALSFGLLPRILSIGFATDASLTNLIWCKSRLFFSYNGTITSIICICFASIDRFFVSCRSVVWRNRSNLKTAKLAILITIPIILGINIPYLLFYTIVQTKTDAGNITRKCATTNSGLILYGNYFVRPVLIGLLPSTILCITGCLIYRNINSIASIQLRGTFQRNLTSMVFIQTITFIIPVMPFATINIYQLLTSSIQKSSYRLAQEMLVSDTSNIVLYISYAANFYVYLISSSSYRRDFRQFILFCSNQNRSNNHVHPLPGVQFTLNQMSTMQQFPRVTH
;
A
#
# COMPACT_ATOMS: atom_id res chain seq x y z
N MET A 1 -21.18 -26.00 -15.38
CA MET A 1 -19.90 -25.26 -15.47
C MET A 1 -18.79 -26.20 -15.00
N SER A 2 -17.68 -26.36 -15.73
CA SER A 2 -16.63 -27.33 -15.36
C SER A 2 -15.58 -26.69 -14.45
N THR A 3 -14.78 -27.51 -13.75
CA THR A 3 -13.64 -27.04 -12.94
C THR A 3 -12.64 -26.23 -13.77
N ALA A 4 -12.44 -26.62 -15.04
CA ALA A 4 -11.60 -25.90 -16.00
C ALA A 4 -12.13 -24.50 -16.35
N SER A 5 -13.45 -24.29 -16.35
CA SER A 5 -14.03 -22.96 -16.55
C SER A 5 -13.65 -22.00 -15.42
N PHE A 6 -13.65 -22.47 -14.16
CA PHE A 6 -13.29 -21.62 -13.02
C PHE A 6 -11.81 -21.22 -13.00
N THR A 7 -10.91 -22.16 -13.33
CA THR A 7 -9.48 -21.86 -13.40
C THR A 7 -9.17 -20.89 -14.54
N PHE A 8 -9.84 -21.05 -15.70
CA PHE A 8 -9.72 -20.12 -16.81
C PHE A 8 -10.17 -18.71 -16.43
N ILE A 9 -11.34 -18.57 -15.79
CA ILE A 9 -11.85 -17.26 -15.33
C ILE A 9 -10.92 -16.63 -14.30
N SER A 10 -10.43 -17.40 -13.32
CA SER A 10 -9.47 -16.90 -12.31
C SER A 10 -8.20 -16.37 -12.98
N SER A 11 -7.70 -17.06 -14.00
CA SER A 11 -6.51 -16.65 -14.74
C SER A 11 -6.74 -15.36 -15.53
N GLN A 12 -7.81 -15.27 -16.33
CA GLN A 12 -8.11 -14.05 -17.09
C GLN A 12 -8.36 -12.85 -16.17
N PHE A 13 -9.07 -13.05 -15.06
CA PHE A 13 -9.29 -12.00 -14.07
C PHE A 13 -7.97 -11.54 -13.44
N SER A 14 -7.09 -12.48 -13.05
CA SER A 14 -5.76 -12.19 -12.51
C SER A 14 -4.89 -11.39 -13.48
N ILE A 15 -4.96 -11.69 -14.77
CA ILE A 15 -4.19 -10.99 -15.80
C ILE A 15 -4.73 -9.57 -15.98
N TYR A 16 -5.98 -9.40 -16.43
CA TYR A 16 -6.47 -8.08 -16.85
C TYR A 16 -6.67 -7.14 -15.66
N VAL A 17 -7.32 -7.63 -14.60
CA VAL A 17 -7.61 -6.80 -13.42
C VAL A 17 -6.34 -6.62 -12.58
N GLY A 18 -5.57 -7.70 -12.37
CA GLY A 18 -4.31 -7.62 -11.63
C GLY A 18 -3.30 -6.69 -12.29
N PHE A 19 -3.09 -6.77 -13.61
CA PHE A 19 -2.16 -5.90 -14.33
C PHE A 19 -2.59 -4.43 -14.28
N SER A 20 -3.89 -4.16 -14.43
CA SER A 20 -4.44 -2.80 -14.29
C SER A 20 -4.20 -2.24 -12.89
N ILE A 21 -4.48 -3.02 -11.83
CA ILE A 21 -4.20 -2.62 -10.44
C ILE A 21 -2.72 -2.37 -10.22
N PHE A 22 -1.85 -3.24 -10.75
CA PHE A 22 -0.41 -3.11 -10.61
C PHE A 22 0.11 -1.82 -11.24
N THR A 23 -0.21 -1.57 -12.51
CA THR A 23 0.23 -0.38 -13.25
C THR A 23 -0.26 0.92 -12.60
N LEU A 24 -1.57 1.01 -12.33
CA LEU A 24 -2.18 2.16 -11.65
C LEU A 24 -1.63 2.35 -10.24
N GLY A 25 -1.35 1.26 -9.54
CA GLY A 25 -0.83 1.27 -8.18
C GLY A 25 0.62 1.70 -8.08
N ILE A 26 1.51 1.21 -8.96
CA ILE A 26 2.90 1.65 -9.01
C ILE A 26 2.95 3.14 -9.34
N PHE A 27 2.25 3.57 -10.40
CA PHE A 27 2.19 4.97 -10.80
C PHE A 27 1.67 5.88 -9.67
N GLY A 28 0.53 5.52 -9.08
CA GLY A 28 -0.08 6.31 -8.01
C GLY A 28 0.80 6.41 -6.76
N ASN A 29 1.40 5.31 -6.32
CA ASN A 29 2.24 5.34 -5.11
C ASN A 29 3.57 6.11 -5.33
N LEU A 30 4.17 6.07 -6.53
CA LEU A 30 5.34 6.90 -6.84
C LEU A 30 5.02 8.40 -6.79
N ILE A 31 3.87 8.81 -7.33
CA ILE A 31 3.42 10.20 -7.24
C ILE A 31 3.10 10.59 -5.79
N ASN A 32 2.43 9.71 -5.04
CA ASN A 32 2.17 9.93 -3.60
C ASN A 32 3.46 10.20 -2.83
N LEU A 33 4.52 9.40 -3.05
CA LEU A 33 5.81 9.61 -2.41
C LEU A 33 6.36 11.00 -2.73
N ARG A 34 6.31 11.42 -4.00
CA ARG A 34 6.80 12.74 -4.43
C ARG A 34 6.01 13.91 -3.83
N LEU A 35 4.68 13.78 -3.76
CA LEU A 35 3.77 14.83 -3.29
C LEU A 35 3.67 14.91 -1.76
N LEU A 36 3.79 13.79 -1.05
CA LEU A 36 3.75 13.76 0.42
C LEU A 36 5.10 14.10 1.06
N PHE A 37 6.20 13.99 0.32
CA PHE A 37 7.54 14.25 0.84
C PHE A 37 7.72 15.66 1.45
N PRO A 38 7.27 16.77 0.85
CA PRO A 38 7.36 18.10 1.46
C PRO A 38 6.52 18.21 2.75
N SER A 39 5.37 17.54 2.79
CA SER A 39 4.41 17.60 3.91
C SER A 39 4.70 16.60 5.03
N ARG A 40 5.80 15.83 4.96
CA ARG A 40 6.22 14.84 5.98
C ARG A 40 6.51 15.41 7.38
N LYS A 41 6.46 16.73 7.54
CA LYS A 41 6.51 17.38 8.86
C LYS A 41 5.19 17.18 9.63
N ASN A 42 4.08 16.91 8.94
CA ASN A 42 2.82 16.53 9.58
C ASN A 42 2.80 15.01 9.86
N PRO A 43 2.39 14.57 11.07
CA PRO A 43 2.41 13.16 11.46
C PRO A 43 1.62 12.25 10.51
N SER A 44 0.37 12.58 10.15
CA SER A 44 -0.39 11.76 9.19
C SER A 44 0.24 11.74 7.80
N SER A 45 0.68 12.89 7.26
CA SER A 45 1.35 12.91 5.96
C SER A 45 2.62 12.06 5.95
N PHE A 46 3.38 12.04 7.05
CA PHE A 46 4.51 11.13 7.24
C PHE A 46 4.08 9.66 7.22
N LEU A 47 3.03 9.29 7.95
CA LEU A 47 2.50 7.92 7.97
C LEU A 47 1.99 7.46 6.59
N LEU A 48 1.26 8.33 5.88
CA LEU A 48 0.80 8.05 4.51
C LEU A 48 1.94 7.96 3.49
N PHE A 49 3.03 8.71 3.70
CA PHE A 49 4.26 8.58 2.92
C PHE A 49 4.90 7.20 3.13
N ILE A 50 5.06 6.76 4.38
CA ILE A 50 5.59 5.42 4.68
C ILE A 50 4.66 4.33 4.14
N SER A 51 3.35 4.46 4.29
CA SER A 51 2.36 3.55 3.68
C SER A 51 2.55 3.44 2.16
N SER A 52 2.73 4.56 1.46
CA SER A 52 2.93 4.56 0.01
C SER A 52 4.19 3.80 -0.42
N PHE A 53 5.28 3.86 0.38
CA PHE A 53 6.48 3.07 0.15
C PHE A 53 6.21 1.57 0.33
N PHE A 54 5.55 1.18 1.42
CA PHE A 54 5.23 -0.22 1.66
C PHE A 54 4.15 -0.79 0.72
N ASN A 55 3.27 0.06 0.17
CA ASN A 55 2.37 -0.33 -0.93
C ASN A 55 3.15 -0.76 -2.17
N LEU A 56 4.25 -0.06 -2.53
CA LEU A 56 5.10 -0.47 -3.66
C LEU A 56 5.70 -1.84 -3.40
N ILE A 57 6.15 -2.12 -2.17
CA ILE A 57 6.66 -3.45 -1.78
C ILE A 57 5.55 -4.50 -1.90
N ALA A 58 4.35 -4.23 -1.36
CA ALA A 58 3.22 -5.15 -1.42
C ALA A 58 2.79 -5.46 -2.87
N LEU A 59 2.74 -4.45 -3.74
CA LEU A 59 2.42 -4.63 -5.16
C LEU A 59 3.53 -5.39 -5.90
N SER A 60 4.79 -5.09 -5.63
CA SER A 60 5.95 -5.67 -6.34
C SER A 60 6.26 -7.11 -5.92
N PHE A 61 6.10 -7.45 -4.64
CA PHE A 61 6.39 -8.80 -4.12
C PHE A 61 5.14 -9.66 -3.92
N GLY A 62 3.96 -9.04 -3.84
CA GLY A 62 2.69 -9.73 -3.70
C GLY A 62 1.98 -9.92 -5.04
N LEU A 63 1.56 -8.82 -5.66
CA LEU A 63 0.71 -8.84 -6.86
C LEU A 63 1.47 -9.22 -8.13
N LEU A 64 2.62 -8.62 -8.41
CA LEU A 64 3.38 -8.91 -9.63
C LEU A 64 3.74 -10.40 -9.78
N PRO A 65 4.31 -11.09 -8.76
CA PRO A 65 4.64 -12.51 -8.88
C PRO A 65 3.39 -13.38 -9.02
N ARG A 66 2.24 -12.92 -8.50
CA ARG A 66 0.95 -13.59 -8.66
C ARG A 66 0.46 -13.49 -10.11
N ILE A 67 0.55 -12.32 -10.74
CA ILE A 67 0.23 -12.13 -12.16
C ILE A 67 1.12 -13.02 -13.04
N LEU A 68 2.42 -13.04 -12.78
CA LEU A 68 3.36 -13.88 -13.54
C LEU A 68 3.08 -15.37 -13.38
N SER A 69 2.80 -15.82 -12.15
CA SER A 69 2.53 -17.23 -11.84
C SER A 69 1.19 -17.71 -12.41
N ILE A 70 0.09 -16.99 -12.14
CA ILE A 70 -1.27 -17.42 -12.54
C ILE A 70 -1.56 -17.07 -14.01
N GLY A 71 -1.05 -15.94 -14.49
CA GLY A 71 -1.35 -15.41 -15.83
C GLY A 71 -0.46 -15.96 -16.92
N PHE A 72 0.83 -16.16 -16.64
CA PHE A 72 1.84 -16.54 -17.62
C PHE A 72 2.50 -17.88 -17.33
N ALA A 73 1.97 -18.64 -16.36
CA ALA A 73 2.54 -19.92 -15.88
C ALA A 73 4.05 -19.83 -15.54
N THR A 74 4.52 -18.62 -15.22
CA THR A 74 5.94 -18.33 -14.98
C THR A 74 6.11 -18.03 -13.50
N ASP A 75 6.60 -19.02 -12.75
CA ASP A 75 6.79 -18.87 -11.31
C ASP A 75 8.24 -19.13 -10.91
N ALA A 76 9.01 -18.05 -10.77
CA ALA A 76 10.39 -18.08 -10.30
C ALA A 76 10.52 -18.67 -8.88
N SER A 77 9.43 -18.74 -8.09
CA SER A 77 9.47 -19.34 -6.75
C SER A 77 9.56 -20.86 -6.80
N LEU A 78 9.35 -21.47 -7.96
CA LEU A 78 9.47 -22.91 -8.17
C LEU A 78 10.90 -23.36 -8.51
N THR A 79 11.75 -22.41 -8.93
CA THR A 79 13.13 -22.67 -9.35
C THR A 79 14.15 -22.06 -8.40
N ASN A 80 13.84 -20.92 -7.77
CA ASN A 80 14.77 -20.21 -6.89
C ASN A 80 14.26 -20.18 -5.44
N LEU A 81 15.00 -20.86 -4.55
CA LEU A 81 14.66 -20.95 -3.12
C LEU A 81 14.69 -19.58 -2.42
N ILE A 82 15.65 -18.72 -2.78
CA ILE A 82 15.77 -17.37 -2.21
C ILE A 82 14.53 -16.56 -2.57
N TRP A 83 14.08 -16.64 -3.83
CA TRP A 83 12.86 -15.97 -4.29
C TRP A 83 11.59 -16.53 -3.64
N CYS A 84 11.49 -17.85 -3.48
CA CYS A 84 10.38 -18.50 -2.77
C CYS A 84 10.20 -17.93 -1.35
N LYS A 85 11.31 -17.81 -0.60
CA LYS A 85 11.31 -17.29 0.77
C LYS A 85 11.05 -15.78 0.82
N SER A 86 11.77 -15.00 0.01
CA SER A 86 11.73 -13.54 0.06
C SER A 86 10.39 -12.97 -0.41
N ARG A 87 9.75 -13.59 -1.41
CA ARG A 87 8.46 -13.17 -1.96
C ARG A 87 7.40 -13.02 -0.87
N LEU A 88 7.17 -14.07 -0.09
CA LEU A 88 6.13 -14.05 0.95
C LEU A 88 6.49 -13.12 2.11
N PHE A 89 7.77 -13.12 2.50
CA PHE A 89 8.26 -12.23 3.54
C PHE A 89 8.03 -10.76 3.19
N PHE A 90 8.48 -10.30 2.03
CA PHE A 90 8.31 -8.90 1.63
C PHE A 90 6.85 -8.57 1.33
N SER A 91 6.07 -9.49 0.74
CA SER A 91 4.65 -9.29 0.51
C SER A 91 3.87 -9.05 1.81
N TYR A 92 4.06 -9.88 2.83
CA TYR A 92 3.37 -9.72 4.11
C TYR A 92 3.86 -8.50 4.89
N ASN A 93 5.17 -8.23 4.91
CA ASN A 93 5.71 -7.03 5.54
C ASN A 93 5.20 -5.75 4.85
N GLY A 94 5.20 -5.71 3.51
CA GLY A 94 4.61 -4.64 2.70
C GLY A 94 3.16 -4.37 3.06
N THR A 95 2.37 -5.44 3.04
CA THR A 95 0.93 -5.40 3.32
C THR A 95 0.66 -4.89 4.74
N ILE A 96 1.17 -5.58 5.76
CA ILE A 96 0.85 -5.29 7.16
C ILE A 96 1.36 -3.90 7.56
N THR A 97 2.59 -3.54 7.15
CA THR A 97 3.16 -2.23 7.49
C THR A 97 2.36 -1.10 6.87
N SER A 98 1.96 -1.24 5.60
CA SER A 98 1.13 -0.22 4.95
C SER A 98 -0.20 -0.03 5.68
N ILE A 99 -0.88 -1.13 5.99
CA ILE A 99 -2.17 -1.11 6.69
C ILE A 99 -2.05 -0.45 8.06
N ILE A 100 -1.04 -0.83 8.85
CA ILE A 100 -0.83 -0.25 10.18
C ILE A 100 -0.50 1.24 10.10
N CYS A 101 0.23 1.69 9.07
CA CYS A 101 0.45 3.12 8.83
C CYS A 101 -0.87 3.87 8.57
N ILE A 102 -1.80 3.28 7.83
CA ILE A 102 -3.13 3.86 7.59
C ILE A 102 -3.93 3.90 8.90
N CYS A 103 -3.89 2.83 9.71
CA CYS A 103 -4.50 2.81 11.04
C CYS A 103 -3.95 3.94 11.93
N PHE A 104 -2.63 4.10 11.99
CA PHE A 104 -2.01 5.19 12.75
C PHE A 104 -2.35 6.57 12.19
N ALA A 105 -2.45 6.73 10.87
CA ALA A 105 -2.88 7.99 10.26
C ALA A 105 -4.34 8.31 10.64
N SER A 106 -5.22 7.31 10.67
CA SER A 106 -6.60 7.47 11.13
C SER A 106 -6.69 7.85 12.62
N ILE A 107 -5.91 7.19 13.48
CA ILE A 107 -5.82 7.54 14.91
C ILE A 107 -5.29 8.98 15.08
N ASP A 108 -4.26 9.37 14.33
CA ASP A 108 -3.73 10.73 14.34
C ASP A 108 -4.79 11.77 13.92
N ARG A 109 -5.55 11.47 12.85
CA ARG A 109 -6.68 12.34 12.44
C ARG A 109 -7.77 12.42 13.50
N PHE A 110 -8.07 11.32 14.19
CA PHE A 110 -8.99 11.33 15.32
C PHE A 110 -8.49 12.28 16.41
N PHE A 111 -7.22 12.20 16.83
CA PHE A 111 -6.67 13.11 17.83
C PHE A 111 -6.74 14.58 17.41
N VAL A 112 -6.44 14.88 16.13
CA VAL A 112 -6.58 16.24 15.59
C VAL A 112 -8.04 16.73 15.59
N SER A 113 -9.00 15.82 15.38
CA SER A 113 -10.43 16.13 15.37
C SER A 113 -11.02 16.43 16.76
N CYS A 114 -10.35 16.03 17.84
CA CYS A 114 -10.83 16.20 19.20
C CYS A 114 -10.90 17.69 19.61
N ARG A 115 -11.94 18.07 20.35
CA ARG A 115 -12.11 19.43 20.89
C ARG A 115 -11.05 19.79 21.94
N SER A 116 -10.66 18.82 22.75
CA SER A 116 -9.69 19.04 23.84
C SER A 116 -8.25 19.20 23.29
N VAL A 117 -7.56 20.23 23.79
CA VAL A 117 -6.16 20.55 23.43
C VAL A 117 -5.22 19.40 23.80
N VAL A 118 -5.48 18.72 24.92
CA VAL A 118 -4.64 17.61 25.41
C VAL A 118 -4.58 16.48 24.38
N TRP A 119 -5.74 16.09 23.84
CA TRP A 119 -5.83 15.05 22.81
C TRP A 119 -5.19 15.50 21.49
N ARG A 120 -5.41 16.75 21.07
CA ARG A 120 -4.76 17.29 19.86
C ARG A 120 -3.24 17.31 19.97
N ASN A 121 -2.69 17.59 21.16
CA ASN A 121 -1.24 17.62 21.37
C ASN A 121 -0.59 16.22 21.31
N ARG A 122 -1.38 15.14 21.35
CA ARG A 122 -0.89 13.77 21.11
C ARG A 122 -0.56 13.53 19.63
N SER A 123 -1.18 14.28 18.71
CA SER A 123 -0.82 14.29 17.29
C SER A 123 0.50 15.04 17.11
N ASN A 124 1.60 14.29 17.23
CA ASN A 124 2.95 14.83 17.09
C ASN A 124 3.79 13.91 16.20
N LEU A 125 4.64 14.52 15.37
CA LEU A 125 5.58 13.81 14.51
C LEU A 125 6.54 12.92 15.31
N LYS A 126 6.93 13.33 16.52
CA LYS A 126 7.79 12.49 17.40
C LYS A 126 7.09 11.16 17.74
N THR A 127 5.81 11.23 18.12
CA THR A 127 4.99 10.05 18.41
C THR A 127 4.85 9.16 17.19
N ALA A 128 4.54 9.74 16.02
CA ALA A 128 4.40 8.98 14.78
C ALA A 128 5.71 8.27 14.37
N LYS A 129 6.86 8.94 14.50
CA LYS A 129 8.18 8.34 14.24
C LYS A 129 8.49 7.21 15.21
N LEU A 130 8.22 7.41 16.51
CA LEU A 130 8.45 6.39 17.52
C LEU A 130 7.54 5.17 17.29
N ALA A 131 6.27 5.38 16.95
CA ALA A 131 5.35 4.32 16.60
C ALA A 131 5.89 3.48 15.42
N ILE A 132 6.33 4.12 14.34
CA ILE A 132 6.91 3.41 13.19
C ILE A 132 8.23 2.70 13.56
N LEU A 133 9.10 3.34 14.34
CA LEU A 133 10.37 2.78 14.78
C LEU A 133 10.18 1.50 15.60
N ILE A 134 9.12 1.41 16.39
CA ILE A 134 8.79 0.23 17.19
C ILE A 134 8.03 -0.81 16.36
N THR A 135 7.04 -0.38 15.57
CA THR A 135 6.12 -1.29 14.89
C THR A 135 6.75 -2.01 13.70
N ILE A 136 7.64 -1.36 12.92
CA ILE A 136 8.29 -2.03 11.78
C ILE A 136 9.13 -3.24 12.23
N PRO A 137 10.04 -3.14 13.22
CA PRO A 137 10.78 -4.30 13.72
C PRO A 137 9.89 -5.43 14.24
N ILE A 138 8.78 -5.09 14.91
CA ILE A 138 7.81 -6.09 15.36
C ILE A 138 7.18 -6.83 14.18
N ILE A 139 6.74 -6.11 13.14
CA ILE A 139 6.15 -6.71 11.93
C ILE A 139 7.19 -7.56 11.19
N LEU A 140 8.44 -7.09 11.09
CA LEU A 140 9.54 -7.88 10.53
C LEU A 140 9.69 -9.20 11.30
N GLY A 141 9.77 -9.13 12.63
CA GLY A 141 9.90 -10.29 13.52
C GLY A 141 8.75 -11.29 13.38
N ILE A 142 7.51 -10.81 13.37
CA ILE A 142 6.28 -11.60 13.14
C ILE A 142 6.37 -12.39 11.83
N ASN A 143 6.98 -11.82 10.79
CA ASN A 143 7.05 -12.44 9.47
C ASN A 143 8.35 -13.21 9.19
N ILE A 144 9.36 -13.19 10.08
CA ILE A 144 10.60 -13.97 9.95
C ILE A 144 10.34 -15.47 9.69
N PRO A 145 9.37 -16.14 10.33
CA PRO A 145 9.11 -17.56 10.07
C PRO A 145 8.88 -17.91 8.60
N TYR A 146 8.34 -16.99 7.79
CA TYR A 146 8.18 -17.18 6.35
C TYR A 146 9.53 -17.31 5.61
N LEU A 147 10.59 -16.61 6.06
CA LEU A 147 11.94 -16.76 5.49
C LEU A 147 12.59 -18.08 5.90
N LEU A 148 12.31 -18.56 7.10
CA LEU A 148 12.98 -19.74 7.65
C LEU A 148 12.38 -21.04 7.08
N PHE A 149 11.06 -21.17 7.11
CA PHE A 149 10.37 -22.46 6.94
C PHE A 149 9.74 -22.70 5.56
N TYR A 150 9.73 -21.72 4.66
CA TYR A 150 9.27 -21.96 3.28
C TYR A 150 10.36 -22.63 2.45
N THR A 151 9.97 -23.62 1.65
CA THR A 151 10.87 -24.35 0.78
C THR A 151 10.18 -24.74 -0.53
N ILE A 152 10.94 -25.28 -1.48
CA ILE A 152 10.41 -25.84 -2.71
C ILE A 152 10.05 -27.29 -2.43
N VAL A 153 8.76 -27.58 -2.39
CA VAL A 153 8.23 -28.94 -2.18
C VAL A 153 7.89 -29.55 -3.54
N GLN A 154 8.30 -30.81 -3.74
CA GLN A 154 7.94 -31.59 -4.92
C GLN A 154 6.80 -32.54 -4.56
N THR A 155 5.72 -32.54 -5.33
CA THR A 155 4.58 -33.43 -5.15
C THR A 155 4.36 -34.22 -6.44
N LYS A 156 4.39 -35.55 -6.34
CA LYS A 156 4.02 -36.43 -7.45
C LYS A 156 2.50 -36.46 -7.54
N THR A 157 1.98 -36.16 -8.73
CA THR A 157 0.55 -36.35 -9.03
C THR A 157 0.26 -37.81 -9.35
N ASP A 158 -0.99 -38.23 -9.23
CA ASP A 158 -1.43 -39.61 -9.53
C ASP A 158 -1.11 -40.04 -10.97
N ALA A 159 -0.97 -39.06 -11.88
CA ALA A 159 -0.55 -39.25 -13.26
C ALA A 159 0.99 -39.38 -13.44
N GLY A 160 1.76 -39.45 -12.36
CA GLY A 160 3.23 -39.55 -12.40
C GLY A 160 3.98 -38.23 -12.63
N ASN A 161 3.26 -37.13 -12.92
CA ASN A 161 3.89 -35.81 -13.15
C ASN A 161 4.38 -35.19 -11.84
N ILE A 162 5.61 -34.66 -11.85
CA ILE A 162 6.21 -33.95 -10.73
C ILE A 162 5.77 -32.49 -10.77
N THR A 163 5.02 -32.06 -9.75
CA THR A 163 4.65 -30.64 -9.57
C THR A 163 5.53 -30.04 -8.47
N ARG A 164 6.03 -28.83 -8.70
CA ARG A 164 6.79 -28.06 -7.70
C ARG A 164 5.92 -26.95 -7.15
N LYS A 165 6.01 -26.69 -5.85
CA LYS A 165 5.35 -25.55 -5.20
C LYS A 165 6.24 -24.92 -4.14
N CYS A 166 6.19 -23.61 -4.03
CA CYS A 166 6.77 -22.88 -2.90
C CYS A 166 5.78 -22.98 -1.72
N ALA A 167 6.10 -23.83 -0.75
CA ALA A 167 5.20 -24.12 0.38
C ALA A 167 6.00 -24.44 1.64
N THR A 168 5.33 -24.46 2.78
CA THR A 168 5.90 -24.97 4.04
C THR A 168 5.23 -26.30 4.39
N THR A 169 6.01 -27.23 4.92
CA THR A 169 5.53 -28.49 5.50
C THR A 169 5.28 -28.37 7.00
N ASN A 170 5.68 -27.26 7.62
CA ASN A 170 5.48 -27.01 9.03
C ASN A 170 4.00 -26.69 9.29
N SER A 171 3.28 -27.62 9.92
CA SER A 171 1.86 -27.48 10.26
C SER A 171 1.58 -26.27 11.15
N GLY A 172 2.48 -25.98 12.11
CA GLY A 172 2.39 -24.80 12.97
C GLY A 172 2.42 -23.49 12.18
N LEU A 173 3.29 -23.37 11.17
CA LEU A 173 3.35 -22.17 10.33
C LEU A 173 2.13 -22.05 9.42
N ILE A 174 1.58 -23.16 8.92
CA ILE A 174 0.33 -23.17 8.14
C ILE A 174 -0.82 -22.65 9.01
N LEU A 175 -0.95 -23.17 10.25
CA LEU A 175 -1.96 -22.70 11.20
C LEU A 175 -1.73 -21.22 11.55
N TYR A 176 -0.50 -20.82 11.85
CA TYR A 176 -0.17 -19.44 12.14
C TYR A 176 -0.56 -18.48 11.00
N GLY A 177 -0.23 -18.82 9.75
CA GLY A 177 -0.57 -17.99 8.59
C GLY A 177 -2.08 -17.90 8.35
N ASN A 178 -2.78 -19.02 8.45
CA ASN A 178 -4.21 -19.12 8.13
C ASN A 178 -5.13 -18.62 9.25
N TYR A 179 -4.74 -18.77 10.52
CA TYR A 179 -5.57 -18.42 11.68
C TYR A 179 -5.22 -17.07 12.28
N PHE A 180 -3.96 -16.61 12.16
CA PHE A 180 -3.52 -15.37 12.78
C PHE A 180 -3.18 -14.30 11.73
N VAL A 181 -2.18 -14.53 10.88
CA VAL A 181 -1.66 -13.47 10.00
C VAL A 181 -2.71 -12.95 9.02
N ARG A 182 -3.37 -13.83 8.27
CA ARG A 182 -4.34 -13.42 7.24
C ARG A 182 -5.64 -12.85 7.82
N PRO A 183 -6.40 -13.57 8.65
CA PRO A 183 -7.70 -13.05 9.10
C PRO A 183 -7.55 -11.96 10.15
N VAL A 184 -6.59 -12.06 11.08
CA VAL A 184 -6.48 -11.09 12.20
C VAL A 184 -5.67 -9.88 11.78
N LEU A 185 -4.41 -10.04 11.37
CA LEU A 185 -3.52 -8.90 11.14
C LEU A 185 -3.83 -8.10 9.87
N ILE A 186 -4.32 -8.76 8.81
CA ILE A 186 -4.67 -8.09 7.54
C ILE A 186 -6.16 -7.73 7.50
N GLY A 187 -7.03 -8.57 8.07
CA GLY A 187 -8.48 -8.41 8.00
C GLY A 187 -9.08 -7.65 9.19
N LEU A 188 -9.33 -8.37 10.29
CA LEU A 188 -10.19 -7.95 11.39
C LEU A 188 -9.61 -6.80 12.21
N LEU A 189 -8.34 -6.89 12.61
CA LEU A 189 -7.72 -5.88 13.48
C LEU A 189 -7.65 -4.50 12.80
N PRO A 190 -7.15 -4.37 11.54
CA PRO A 190 -7.17 -3.09 10.87
C PRO A 190 -8.58 -2.57 10.60
N SER A 191 -9.50 -3.43 10.16
CA SER A 191 -10.87 -3.02 9.85
C SER A 191 -11.59 -2.49 11.08
N THR A 192 -11.43 -3.12 12.24
CA THR A 192 -12.03 -2.65 13.49
C THR A 192 -11.45 -1.30 13.94
N ILE A 193 -10.12 -1.14 13.90
CA ILE A 193 -9.46 0.14 14.22
C ILE A 193 -9.97 1.24 13.29
N LEU A 194 -10.00 0.99 11.98
CA LEU A 194 -10.44 1.95 10.97
C LEU A 194 -11.92 2.28 11.09
N CYS A 195 -12.79 1.30 11.35
CA CYS A 195 -14.21 1.55 11.63
C CYS A 195 -14.40 2.43 12.86
N ILE A 196 -13.75 2.10 13.98
CA ILE A 196 -13.88 2.87 15.22
C ILE A 196 -13.38 4.31 15.02
N THR A 197 -12.17 4.45 14.48
CA THR A 197 -11.56 5.78 14.26
C THR A 197 -12.33 6.59 13.22
N GLY A 198 -12.79 5.97 12.13
CA GLY A 198 -13.64 6.60 11.12
C GLY A 198 -14.96 7.11 11.69
N CYS A 199 -15.64 6.30 12.51
CA CYS A 199 -16.87 6.71 13.22
C CYS A 199 -16.62 7.88 14.17
N LEU A 200 -15.50 7.86 14.90
CA LEU A 200 -15.13 8.95 15.81
C LEU A 200 -14.78 10.25 15.06
N ILE A 201 -14.05 10.16 13.95
CA ILE A 201 -13.75 11.30 13.06
C ILE A 201 -15.05 11.89 12.51
N TYR A 202 -15.98 11.05 12.05
CA TYR A 202 -17.27 11.49 11.52
C TYR A 202 -18.07 12.26 12.57
N ARG A 203 -18.17 11.74 13.80
CA ARG A 203 -18.84 12.44 14.91
C ARG A 203 -18.21 13.80 15.20
N ASN A 204 -16.89 13.91 15.07
CA ASN A 204 -16.16 15.13 15.36
C ASN A 204 -16.12 16.13 14.19
N ILE A 205 -16.61 15.77 12.99
CA ILE A 205 -16.46 16.60 11.78
C ILE A 205 -17.11 17.99 11.93
N ASN A 206 -18.24 18.07 12.63
CA ASN A 206 -18.93 19.33 12.92
C ASN A 206 -18.16 20.19 13.92
N SER A 207 -17.42 19.56 14.84
CA SER A 207 -16.53 20.25 15.78
C SER A 207 -15.26 20.78 15.10
N ILE A 208 -14.82 20.15 13.99
CA ILE A 208 -13.67 20.61 13.22
C ILE A 208 -14.01 21.94 12.52
N ALA A 209 -15.22 22.05 11.95
CA ALA A 209 -15.68 23.24 11.24
C ALA A 209 -15.74 24.49 12.14
N SER A 210 -16.08 24.33 13.42
CA SER A 210 -16.17 25.44 14.38
C SER A 210 -14.84 25.80 15.07
N ILE A 211 -13.90 24.85 15.20
CA ILE A 211 -12.65 25.05 15.96
C ILE A 211 -11.47 25.48 15.06
N GLN A 212 -11.48 25.12 13.76
CA GLN A 212 -10.36 25.38 12.85
C GLN A 212 -10.60 26.58 11.93
N LEU A 213 -10.47 27.80 12.47
CA LEU A 213 -10.01 28.97 11.71
C LEU A 213 -8.58 28.77 11.14
N ARG A 214 -7.85 27.73 11.60
CA ARG A 214 -6.49 27.35 11.16
C ARG A 214 -6.49 26.14 10.23
N GLY A 215 -6.66 26.40 8.93
CA GLY A 215 -6.01 25.65 7.85
C GLY A 215 -6.89 24.68 7.05
N THR A 216 -7.30 25.10 5.86
CA THR A 216 -7.88 24.25 4.79
C THR A 216 -7.11 22.95 4.56
N PHE A 217 -5.80 22.96 4.79
CA PHE A 217 -4.93 21.78 4.72
C PHE A 217 -5.32 20.66 5.71
N GLN A 218 -5.64 20.98 6.97
CA GLN A 218 -5.98 19.96 7.98
C GLN A 218 -7.33 19.31 7.67
N ARG A 219 -8.32 20.12 7.29
CA ARG A 219 -9.63 19.64 6.83
C ARG A 219 -9.50 18.71 5.63
N ASN A 220 -8.68 19.09 4.65
CA ASN A 220 -8.40 18.29 3.48
C ASN A 220 -7.73 16.95 3.84
N LEU A 221 -6.76 16.95 4.75
CA LEU A 221 -6.08 15.74 5.20
C LEU A 221 -6.99 14.80 6.00
N THR A 222 -7.91 15.34 6.81
CA THR A 222 -8.95 14.53 7.48
C THR A 222 -9.92 13.91 6.47
N SER A 223 -10.36 14.68 5.48
CA SER A 223 -11.21 14.17 4.37
C SER A 223 -10.54 13.01 3.62
N MET A 224 -9.25 13.17 3.29
CA MET A 224 -8.46 12.12 2.64
C MET A 224 -8.48 10.82 3.44
N VAL A 225 -8.08 10.87 4.71
CA VAL A 225 -7.95 9.67 5.55
C VAL A 225 -9.30 9.02 5.83
N PHE A 226 -10.36 9.82 5.96
CA PHE A 226 -11.73 9.31 6.10
C PHE A 226 -12.19 8.54 4.86
N ILE A 227 -12.04 9.12 3.66
CA ILE A 227 -12.41 8.45 2.41
C ILE A 227 -11.51 7.24 2.15
N GLN A 228 -10.21 7.34 2.48
CA GLN A 228 -9.28 6.24 2.40
C GLN A 228 -9.69 5.07 3.31
N THR A 229 -10.18 5.36 4.52
CA THR A 229 -10.69 4.35 5.45
C THR A 229 -11.85 3.57 4.83
N ILE A 230 -12.82 4.26 4.23
CA ILE A 230 -13.96 3.62 3.54
C ILE A 230 -13.46 2.79 2.35
N THR A 231 -12.56 3.36 1.54
CA THR A 231 -12.00 2.70 0.36
C THR A 231 -11.16 1.47 0.73
N PHE A 232 -10.59 1.42 1.94
CA PHE A 232 -9.85 0.28 2.45
C PHE A 232 -10.78 -0.84 2.96
N ILE A 233 -11.84 -0.50 3.68
CA ILE A 233 -12.77 -1.49 4.25
C ILE A 233 -13.48 -2.30 3.14
N ILE A 234 -13.90 -1.64 2.05
CA ILE A 234 -14.66 -2.30 0.97
C ILE A 234 -13.91 -3.53 0.39
N PRO A 235 -12.63 -3.43 -0.03
CA PRO A 235 -11.86 -4.59 -0.49
C PRO A 235 -11.47 -5.60 0.59
N VAL A 236 -11.30 -5.16 1.83
CA VAL A 236 -10.82 -6.02 2.92
C VAL A 236 -11.91 -6.93 3.45
N MET A 237 -13.16 -6.48 3.45
CA MET A 237 -14.32 -7.29 3.86
C MET A 237 -14.44 -8.61 3.10
N PRO A 238 -14.51 -8.66 1.75
CA PRO A 238 -14.62 -9.92 1.02
C PRO A 238 -13.38 -10.82 1.21
N PHE A 239 -12.20 -10.24 1.42
CA PHE A 239 -11.00 -10.98 1.78
C PHE A 239 -11.09 -11.61 3.19
N ALA A 240 -11.52 -10.86 4.20
CA ALA A 240 -11.69 -11.38 5.54
C ALA A 240 -12.76 -12.47 5.59
N THR A 241 -13.91 -12.25 4.93
CA THR A 241 -15.02 -13.20 4.87
C THR A 241 -14.59 -14.54 4.27
N ILE A 242 -13.88 -14.55 3.14
CA ILE A 242 -13.46 -15.82 2.52
C ILE A 242 -12.44 -16.58 3.38
N ASN A 243 -11.50 -15.88 4.04
CA ASN A 243 -10.53 -16.53 4.93
C ASN A 243 -11.22 -17.13 6.16
N ILE A 244 -12.19 -16.43 6.76
CA ILE A 244 -12.98 -16.96 7.89
C ILE A 244 -13.81 -18.16 7.44
N TYR A 245 -14.47 -18.07 6.28
CA TYR A 245 -15.24 -19.19 5.74
C TYR A 245 -14.36 -20.43 5.47
N GLN A 246 -13.18 -20.25 4.88
CA GLN A 246 -12.22 -21.34 4.66
C GLN A 246 -11.76 -21.96 5.97
N LEU A 247 -11.61 -21.15 7.02
CA LEU A 247 -11.27 -21.60 8.37
C LEU A 247 -12.35 -22.51 8.96
N LEU A 248 -13.60 -22.03 8.96
CA LEU A 248 -14.74 -22.73 9.54
C LEU A 248 -15.09 -24.02 8.81
N THR A 249 -14.75 -24.11 7.52
CA THR A 249 -15.05 -25.27 6.68
C THR A 249 -13.84 -26.18 6.43
N SER A 250 -12.75 -25.99 7.17
CA SER A 250 -11.49 -26.72 6.99
C SER A 250 -11.58 -28.22 7.30
N SER A 251 -12.46 -28.62 8.23
CA SER A 251 -12.71 -30.02 8.61
C SER A 251 -13.74 -30.74 7.72
N ILE A 252 -14.42 -30.00 6.84
CA ILE A 252 -15.50 -30.54 6.00
C ILE A 252 -14.90 -31.10 4.72
N GLN A 253 -15.24 -32.35 4.36
CA GLN A 253 -14.85 -32.93 3.08
C GLN A 253 -15.56 -32.18 1.93
N LYS A 254 -14.77 -31.59 1.03
CA LYS A 254 -15.28 -30.76 -0.09
C LYS A 254 -15.16 -31.53 -1.40
N SER A 255 -16.18 -31.43 -2.26
CA SER A 255 -16.10 -31.91 -3.64
C SER A 255 -15.09 -31.08 -4.44
N SER A 256 -14.51 -31.66 -5.49
CA SER A 256 -13.57 -30.98 -6.40
C SER A 256 -14.18 -29.71 -7.01
N TYR A 257 -15.48 -29.73 -7.30
CA TYR A 257 -16.24 -28.58 -7.78
C TYR A 257 -16.29 -27.44 -6.76
N ARG A 258 -16.62 -27.74 -5.49
CA ARG A 258 -16.67 -26.75 -4.41
C ARG A 258 -15.29 -26.15 -4.14
N LEU A 259 -14.23 -26.97 -4.17
CA LEU A 259 -12.86 -26.50 -4.00
C LEU A 259 -12.47 -25.49 -5.09
N ALA A 260 -12.83 -25.77 -6.35
CA ALA A 260 -12.56 -24.86 -7.46
C ALA A 260 -13.29 -23.51 -7.32
N GLN A 261 -14.54 -23.52 -6.84
CA GLN A 261 -15.28 -22.29 -6.54
C GLN A 261 -14.63 -21.48 -5.42
N GLU A 262 -14.25 -22.14 -4.33
CA GLU A 262 -13.60 -21.48 -3.19
C GLU A 262 -12.24 -20.89 -3.56
N MET A 263 -11.48 -21.55 -4.42
CA MET A 263 -10.23 -21.02 -4.97
C MET A 263 -10.48 -19.78 -5.82
N LEU A 264 -11.47 -19.80 -6.73
CA LEU A 264 -11.82 -18.65 -7.55
C LEU A 264 -12.22 -17.44 -6.69
N VAL A 265 -13.09 -17.64 -5.69
CA VAL A 265 -13.53 -16.56 -4.78
C VAL A 265 -12.34 -16.03 -3.97
N SER A 266 -11.51 -16.92 -3.42
CA SER A 266 -10.29 -16.54 -2.71
C SER A 266 -9.35 -15.73 -3.58
N ASP A 267 -9.16 -16.14 -4.84
CA ASP A 267 -8.27 -15.48 -5.77
C ASP A 267 -8.78 -14.08 -6.16
N THR A 268 -10.08 -14.01 -6.43
CA THR A 268 -10.78 -12.76 -6.73
C THR A 268 -10.69 -11.79 -5.55
N SER A 269 -11.01 -12.24 -4.33
CA SER A 269 -10.92 -11.44 -3.11
C SER A 269 -9.50 -10.96 -2.83
N ASN A 270 -8.48 -11.79 -3.09
CA ASN A 270 -7.08 -11.38 -2.98
C ASN A 270 -6.70 -10.28 -3.98
N ILE A 271 -7.15 -10.37 -5.23
CA ILE A 271 -6.88 -9.34 -6.24
C ILE A 271 -7.59 -8.03 -5.87
N VAL A 272 -8.85 -8.14 -5.46
CA VAL A 272 -9.65 -7.00 -4.99
C VAL A 272 -8.97 -6.32 -3.81
N LEU A 273 -8.41 -7.07 -2.85
CA LEU A 273 -7.62 -6.51 -1.74
C LEU A 273 -6.50 -5.57 -2.24
N TYR A 274 -5.83 -5.89 -3.36
CA TYR A 274 -4.75 -5.03 -3.88
C TYR A 274 -5.23 -3.66 -4.38
N ILE A 275 -6.53 -3.48 -4.65
CA ILE A 275 -7.12 -2.17 -4.95
C ILE A 275 -6.85 -1.21 -3.78
N SER A 276 -6.89 -1.69 -2.53
CA SER A 276 -6.64 -0.87 -1.35
C SER A 276 -5.23 -0.25 -1.31
N TYR A 277 -4.23 -0.89 -1.93
CA TYR A 277 -2.87 -0.37 -2.03
C TYR A 277 -2.67 0.51 -3.27
N ALA A 278 -3.47 0.32 -4.33
CA ALA A 278 -3.40 1.10 -5.55
C ALA A 278 -4.25 2.39 -5.50
N ALA A 279 -5.37 2.38 -4.77
CA ALA A 279 -6.37 3.45 -4.79
C ALA A 279 -5.93 4.75 -4.11
N ASN A 280 -4.93 4.70 -3.22
CA ASN A 280 -4.57 5.82 -2.34
C ASN A 280 -4.36 7.16 -3.08
N PHE A 281 -3.60 7.15 -4.17
CA PHE A 281 -3.38 8.36 -4.99
C PHE A 281 -4.69 8.95 -5.52
N TYR A 282 -5.53 8.11 -6.12
CA TYR A 282 -6.79 8.51 -6.71
C TYR A 282 -7.77 9.04 -5.65
N VAL A 283 -7.81 8.38 -4.48
CA VAL A 283 -8.57 8.84 -3.32
C VAL A 283 -8.09 10.22 -2.88
N TYR A 284 -6.78 10.45 -2.76
CA TYR A 284 -6.24 11.76 -2.35
C TYR A 284 -6.54 12.86 -3.37
N LEU A 285 -6.51 12.52 -4.66
CA LEU A 285 -6.83 13.43 -5.75
C LEU A 285 -8.30 13.88 -5.70
N ILE A 286 -9.23 12.97 -5.43
CA ILE A 286 -10.66 13.29 -5.36
C ILE A 286 -11.00 14.03 -4.06
N SER A 287 -10.40 13.62 -2.93
CA SER A 287 -10.78 14.08 -1.59
C SER A 287 -10.21 15.44 -1.17
N SER A 288 -9.10 15.90 -1.76
CA SER A 288 -8.38 17.10 -1.29
C SER A 288 -8.06 18.09 -2.41
N SER A 289 -8.55 19.32 -2.25
CA SER A 289 -8.21 20.44 -3.13
C SER A 289 -6.74 20.86 -3.04
N SER A 290 -6.13 20.76 -1.85
CA SER A 290 -4.70 21.05 -1.67
C SER A 290 -3.85 20.07 -2.45
N TYR A 291 -4.19 18.79 -2.39
CA TYR A 291 -3.44 17.75 -3.10
C TYR A 291 -3.57 17.87 -4.61
N ARG A 292 -4.77 18.20 -5.12
CA ARG A 292 -4.97 18.54 -6.53
C ARG A 292 -4.09 19.71 -6.97
N ARG A 293 -3.96 20.74 -6.14
CA ARG A 293 -3.11 21.89 -6.42
C ARG A 293 -1.64 21.50 -6.49
N ASP A 294 -1.17 20.72 -5.52
CA ASP A 294 0.23 20.26 -5.46
C ASP A 294 0.55 19.34 -6.65
N PHE A 295 -0.39 18.47 -7.04
CA PHE A 295 -0.27 17.64 -8.24
C PHE A 295 -0.26 18.48 -9.53
N ARG A 296 -1.13 19.49 -9.65
CA ARG A 296 -1.15 20.40 -10.81
C ARG A 296 0.17 21.16 -10.94
N GLN A 297 0.71 21.64 -9.83
CA GLN A 297 2.02 22.31 -9.81
C GLN A 297 3.14 21.36 -10.25
N PHE A 298 3.10 20.10 -9.81
CA PHE A 298 4.04 19.08 -10.26
C PHE A 298 3.97 18.84 -11.77
N ILE A 299 2.76 18.71 -12.36
CA ILE A 299 2.59 18.55 -13.81
C ILE A 299 3.13 19.78 -14.56
N LEU A 300 2.79 20.99 -14.11
CA LEU A 300 3.25 22.24 -14.72
C LEU A 300 4.78 22.37 -14.67
N PHE A 301 5.40 21.97 -13.55
CA PHE A 301 6.85 21.93 -13.40
C PHE A 301 7.49 20.98 -14.43
N CYS A 302 6.98 19.74 -14.55
CA CYS A 302 7.46 18.79 -15.55
C CYS A 302 7.27 19.29 -17.00
N SER A 303 6.14 19.95 -17.29
CA SER A 303 5.88 20.53 -18.61
C SER A 303 6.81 21.69 -18.95
N ASN A 304 7.11 22.56 -17.98
CA ASN A 304 8.01 23.70 -18.18
C ASN A 304 9.47 23.26 -18.30
N GLN A 305 9.89 22.25 -17.55
CA GLN A 305 11.23 21.68 -17.66
C GLN A 305 11.46 21.05 -19.05
N ASN A 306 10.45 20.36 -19.60
CA ASN A 306 10.52 19.85 -20.98
C ASN A 306 10.59 20.97 -22.02
N ARG A 307 9.90 22.11 -21.82
CA ARG A 307 10.03 23.28 -22.71
C ARG A 307 11.41 23.92 -22.64
N SER A 308 12.00 24.03 -21.44
CA SER A 308 13.35 24.60 -21.28
C SER A 308 14.43 23.71 -21.91
N ASN A 309 14.31 22.39 -21.81
CA ASN A 309 15.28 21.46 -22.41
C ASN A 309 15.21 21.45 -23.95
N ASN A 310 14.04 21.70 -24.53
CA ASN A 310 13.89 21.81 -25.99
C ASN A 310 14.45 23.12 -26.58
N HIS A 311 14.80 24.11 -25.74
CA HIS A 311 15.38 25.39 -26.18
C HIS A 311 16.90 25.50 -25.99
N VAL A 312 17.60 24.43 -25.59
CA VAL A 312 19.07 24.41 -25.47
C VAL A 312 19.69 23.47 -26.50
N HIS A 313 19.72 23.93 -27.75
CA HIS A 313 20.74 23.57 -28.73
C HIS A 313 21.21 24.86 -29.42
N PRO A 314 22.19 25.61 -28.87
CA PRO A 314 23.04 26.44 -29.68
C PRO A 314 24.03 25.52 -30.41
N LEU A 315 24.06 25.64 -31.74
CA LEU A 315 25.10 25.06 -32.59
C LEU A 315 26.49 25.45 -32.06
N PRO A 316 27.47 24.53 -32.02
CA PRO A 316 28.84 24.89 -31.67
C PRO A 316 29.48 25.57 -32.87
N GLY A 317 29.55 26.90 -32.84
CA GLY A 317 30.23 27.64 -33.89
C GLY A 317 29.99 29.13 -33.79
N VAL A 318 30.88 29.81 -33.06
CA VAL A 318 31.57 31.06 -33.42
C VAL A 318 32.03 31.71 -32.11
N GLN A 319 33.35 31.71 -31.93
CA GLN A 319 34.06 32.51 -30.94
C GLN A 319 33.76 33.98 -31.17
N PHE A 320 33.39 34.71 -30.11
CA PHE A 320 33.76 36.12 -29.99
C PHE A 320 34.33 36.37 -28.59
N THR A 321 35.57 36.80 -28.63
CA THR A 321 36.52 37.13 -27.57
C THR A 321 36.15 38.39 -26.78
N LEU A 322 36.52 38.40 -25.48
CA LEU A 322 37.04 39.51 -24.64
C LEU A 322 36.26 40.85 -24.67
N ASN A 323 35.87 41.48 -23.58
CA ASN A 323 36.68 41.86 -22.41
C ASN A 323 35.79 42.63 -21.40
N GLN A 324 36.17 42.60 -20.10
CA GLN A 324 35.93 43.65 -19.07
C GLN A 324 34.46 43.91 -18.65
N MET A 325 34.09 44.28 -17.42
CA MET A 325 34.78 44.73 -16.22
C MET A 325 33.76 44.71 -15.06
N SER A 326 34.19 44.27 -13.87
CA SER A 326 33.88 44.82 -12.54
C SER A 326 32.51 45.48 -12.26
N THR A 327 31.80 45.01 -11.23
CA THR A 327 31.61 45.69 -9.90
C THR A 327 30.38 45.19 -9.13
N MET A 328 30.55 45.06 -7.79
CA MET A 328 29.56 45.29 -6.72
C MET A 328 28.33 44.32 -6.64
N GLN A 329 27.77 43.91 -5.49
CA GLN A 329 27.79 44.45 -4.12
C GLN A 329 27.21 43.42 -3.12
N GLN A 330 27.89 43.28 -1.99
CA GLN A 330 27.43 43.10 -0.58
C GLN A 330 26.10 42.39 -0.23
N PHE A 331 26.24 41.36 0.61
CA PHE A 331 25.26 40.84 1.58
C PHE A 331 25.17 41.74 2.83
N PRO A 332 23.99 41.92 3.45
CA PRO A 332 23.89 42.35 4.84
C PRO A 332 23.66 41.18 5.82
N ARG A 333 24.35 41.28 6.96
CA ARG A 333 24.06 40.60 8.23
C ARG A 333 22.68 40.97 8.74
N VAL A 334 22.00 40.03 9.37
CA VAL A 334 20.89 40.32 10.30
C VAL A 334 21.22 39.68 11.65
N THR A 335 21.49 40.55 12.63
CA THR A 335 21.32 40.31 14.05
C THR A 335 20.03 41.00 14.47
N HIS A 336 19.13 40.27 15.12
CA HIS A 336 18.46 40.64 16.36
C HIS A 336 17.70 39.43 16.91
#